data_AF-A0AAU9FHT0-F1
#
_entry.id   AF-A0AAU9FHT0-F1
#
_cell.length_a   1.000
_cell.length_b   1.000
_cell.length_c   1.000
_cell.angle_alpha   90.00
_cell.angle_beta   90.00
_cell.angle_gamma   90.00
#
_symmetry.space_group_name_H-M   'P 1'
#
loop_
_entity.id
_entity.type
_entity.pdbx_description
1 polymer ?
#
loop_
_entity_poly.entity_id
_entity_poly.type
_entity_poly.pdbx_seq_one_letter_code
_entity_poly.pdbx_strand_id
1 'polypeptide(L)'
;MKFFSLLYSIDVRNADKRVPALLRPFWTSLTGPQTVFFWCPAVKWSVALAGLCDVLNRQPQLISKNQTLALALSGVVWARWSLVIRPRNYNFMACNAVMSATQALQLCRSISSDLVKVWEDLQSARGV
;
A
#
# COMPACT_ATOMS: atom_id res chain seq x y z
N MET A 1 15.61 24.71 -1.07
CA MET A 1 14.18 24.30 -1.12
C MET A 1 13.40 24.88 -2.31
N LYS A 2 13.66 26.11 -2.79
CA LYS A 2 12.92 26.71 -3.93
C LYS A 2 13.13 26.02 -5.29
N PHE A 3 14.28 25.37 -5.49
CA PHE A 3 14.62 24.68 -6.75
C PHE A 3 13.60 23.61 -7.16
N PHE A 4 13.24 22.69 -6.26
CA PHE A 4 12.24 21.66 -6.57
C PHE A 4 10.84 22.21 -6.82
N SER A 5 10.46 23.29 -6.11
CA SER A 5 9.19 23.98 -6.33
C SER A 5 9.15 24.67 -7.70
N LEU A 6 10.28 25.21 -8.17
CA LEU A 6 10.41 25.80 -9.51
C LEU A 6 10.29 24.74 -10.61
N LEU A 7 11.00 23.62 -10.47
CA LEU A 7 10.89 22.52 -11.43
C LEU A 7 9.45 22.00 -11.53
N TYR A 8 8.81 21.76 -10.39
CA TYR A 8 7.42 21.29 -10.34
C TYR A 8 6.45 22.28 -10.99
N SER A 9 6.60 23.58 -10.70
CA SER A 9 5.71 24.59 -11.25
C SER A 9 5.91 24.82 -12.76
N ILE A 10 7.13 24.67 -13.28
CA ILE A 10 7.39 24.71 -14.73
C ILE A 10 6.73 23.52 -15.43
N ASP A 11 6.91 22.31 -14.90
CA ASP A 11 6.32 21.10 -15.48
C ASP A 11 4.80 21.13 -15.46
N VAL A 12 4.20 21.51 -14.33
CA VAL A 12 2.73 21.62 -14.21
C VAL A 12 2.17 22.65 -15.18
N ARG A 13 2.83 23.81 -15.36
CA ARG A 13 2.40 24.84 -16.33
C ARG A 13 2.48 24.37 -17.78
N ASN A 14 3.48 23.57 -18.12
CA ASN A 14 3.62 23.00 -19.45
C ASN A 14 2.60 21.89 -19.71
N ALA A 15 2.35 21.05 -18.70
CA ALA A 15 1.36 20.00 -18.77
C ALA A 15 -0.07 20.55 -18.86
N ASP A 16 -0.40 21.61 -18.12
CA ASP A 16 -1.72 22.26 -18.12
C ASP A 16 -2.19 22.68 -19.52
N LYS A 17 -1.26 23.16 -20.36
CA LYS A 17 -1.53 23.52 -21.77
C LYS A 17 -1.87 22.32 -22.66
N ARG A 18 -1.50 21.11 -22.26
CA ARG A 18 -1.67 19.87 -23.03
C ARG A 18 -2.84 19.01 -22.53
N VAL A 19 -3.49 19.39 -21.42
CA VAL A 19 -4.59 18.61 -20.86
C VAL A 19 -5.87 18.83 -21.69
N PRO A 20 -6.46 17.76 -22.27
CA PRO A 20 -7.72 17.86 -22.99
C PRO A 20 -8.89 18.21 -22.04
N ALA A 21 -9.94 18.85 -22.57
CA ALA A 21 -11.05 19.37 -21.77
C ALA A 21 -11.71 18.32 -20.85
N LEU A 22 -11.74 17.06 -21.28
CA LEU A 22 -12.28 15.92 -20.54
C LEU A 22 -11.51 15.58 -19.25
N LEU A 23 -10.20 15.84 -19.19
CA LEU A 23 -9.34 15.53 -18.05
C LEU A 23 -9.12 16.72 -17.10
N ARG A 24 -9.59 17.93 -17.48
CA ARG A 24 -9.54 19.12 -16.63
C ARG A 24 -10.17 18.92 -15.24
N PRO A 25 -11.34 18.25 -15.08
CA PRO A 25 -11.96 18.07 -13.77
C PRO A 25 -11.09 17.28 -12.81
N PHE A 26 -10.32 16.31 -13.32
CA PHE A 26 -9.36 15.52 -12.56
C PHE A 26 -8.08 16.32 -12.26
N TRP A 27 -7.59 17.06 -13.25
CA TRP A 27 -6.36 17.85 -13.18
C TRP A 27 -6.44 18.99 -12.15
N THR A 28 -7.56 19.74 -12.12
CA THR A 28 -7.78 20.85 -11.18
C THR A 28 -8.40 20.43 -9.85
N SER A 29 -8.63 19.12 -9.63
CA SER A 29 -9.21 18.66 -8.37
C SER A 29 -8.25 18.88 -7.20
N LEU A 30 -8.80 19.08 -6.00
CA LEU A 30 -8.02 19.25 -4.77
C LEU A 30 -7.09 18.05 -4.45
N THR A 31 -7.40 16.88 -5.01
CA THR A 31 -6.60 15.64 -4.92
C THR A 31 -5.98 15.25 -6.28
N GLY A 32 -5.92 16.19 -7.21
CA GLY A 32 -5.42 15.98 -8.57
C GLY A 32 -3.89 16.01 -8.67
N PRO A 33 -3.35 15.69 -9.86
CA PRO A 33 -1.90 15.63 -10.11
C PRO A 33 -1.14 16.95 -9.92
N GLN A 34 -1.86 18.07 -9.77
CA GLN A 34 -1.28 19.37 -9.37
C GLN A 34 -0.97 19.47 -7.87
N THR A 35 -1.35 18.48 -7.06
CA THR A 35 -1.15 18.52 -5.61
C THR A 35 -0.32 17.34 -5.11
N VAL A 36 0.37 17.57 -3.99
CA VAL A 36 1.15 16.53 -3.29
C VAL A 36 0.26 15.36 -2.86
N PHE A 37 -1.04 15.60 -2.66
CA PHE A 37 -2.01 14.57 -2.30
C PHE A 37 -2.21 13.49 -3.38
N PHE A 38 -1.86 13.75 -4.64
CA PHE A 38 -1.85 12.71 -5.68
C PHE A 38 -0.54 11.92 -5.70
N TRP A 39 0.59 12.62 -5.68
CA TRP A 39 1.91 12.01 -5.84
C TRP A 39 2.36 11.19 -4.63
N CYS A 40 2.02 11.61 -3.40
CA CYS A 40 2.35 10.82 -2.20
C CYS A 40 1.73 9.41 -2.23
N PRO A 41 0.41 9.24 -2.47
CA PRO A 41 -0.19 7.92 -2.70
C PRO A 41 0.39 7.19 -3.90
N ALA A 42 0.71 7.89 -4.99
CA ALA A 42 1.31 7.28 -6.18
C ALA A 42 2.65 6.61 -5.86
N VAL A 43 3.52 7.28 -5.10
CA VAL A 43 4.78 6.67 -4.64
C VAL A 43 4.50 5.52 -3.66
N LYS A 44 3.51 5.67 -2.78
CA LYS A 44 3.15 4.62 -1.80
C LYS A 44 2.67 3.33 -2.45
N TRP A 45 2.13 3.36 -3.66
CA TRP A 45 1.79 2.14 -4.40
C TRP A 45 2.99 1.22 -4.64
N SER A 46 4.22 1.74 -4.63
CA SER A 46 5.43 0.89 -4.65
C SER A 46 5.48 -0.09 -3.47
N VAL A 47 5.04 0.33 -2.28
CA VAL A 47 4.98 -0.52 -1.07
C VAL A 47 3.91 -1.59 -1.22
N ALA A 48 2.75 -1.25 -1.79
CA ALA A 48 1.68 -2.21 -2.05
C ALA A 48 2.12 -3.26 -3.09
N LEU A 49 2.81 -2.84 -4.16
CA LEU A 49 3.39 -3.74 -5.15
C LEU A 49 4.48 -4.63 -4.55
N ALA A 50 5.36 -4.08 -3.71
CA ALA A 50 6.36 -4.86 -2.99
C ALA A 50 5.70 -5.92 -2.09
N GLY A 51 4.65 -5.56 -1.34
CA GLY A 51 3.89 -6.50 -0.51
C GLY A 51 3.23 -7.62 -1.32
N LEU A 52 2.70 -7.31 -2.51
CA LEU A 52 2.15 -8.31 -3.41
C LEU A 52 3.23 -9.25 -3.97
N CYS A 53 4.37 -8.72 -4.41
CA CYS A 53 5.52 -9.53 -4.83
C CYS A 53 6.04 -10.42 -3.69
N ASP A 54 6.00 -9.92 -2.46
CA ASP A 54 6.44 -10.63 -1.27
C ASP A 54 5.49 -11.80 -0.91
N VAL A 55 4.17 -11.64 -1.11
CA VAL A 55 3.19 -12.75 -0.99
C VAL A 55 3.54 -13.90 -1.94
N LEU A 56 3.96 -13.60 -3.17
CA LEU A 56 4.22 -14.59 -4.22
C LEU A 56 5.56 -15.30 -4.05
N ASN A 57 6.61 -14.58 -3.64
CA ASN A 57 7.98 -15.09 -3.70
C ASN A 57 8.56 -15.45 -2.33
N ARG A 58 8.03 -14.92 -1.23
CA ARG A 58 8.66 -15.10 0.09
C ARG A 58 8.20 -16.38 0.77
N GLN A 59 9.17 -17.11 1.30
CA GLN A 59 8.89 -18.32 2.07
C GLN A 59 8.26 -17.97 3.44
N PRO A 60 7.25 -18.74 3.91
CA PRO A 60 6.51 -18.43 5.12
C PRO A 60 7.35 -18.32 6.41
N GLN A 61 8.45 -19.08 6.49
CA GLN A 61 9.36 -19.10 7.63
C GLN A 61 10.20 -17.82 7.80
N LEU A 62 10.32 -16.99 6.76
CA LEU A 62 11.11 -15.75 6.79
C LEU A 62 10.26 -14.51 7.12
N ILE A 63 8.97 -14.70 7.41
CA ILE A 63 8.01 -13.62 7.63
C ILE A 63 7.87 -13.36 9.14
N SER A 64 8.14 -12.12 9.55
CA SER A 64 7.93 -11.70 10.94
C SER A 64 6.44 -11.46 11.20
N LYS A 65 5.79 -12.37 11.95
CA LYS A 65 4.35 -12.31 12.24
C LYS A 65 3.92 -11.02 12.92
N ASN A 66 4.68 -10.56 13.93
CA ASN A 66 4.36 -9.35 14.68
C ASN A 66 4.43 -8.11 13.79
N GLN A 67 5.45 -8.04 12.92
CA GLN A 67 5.60 -6.93 11.97
C GLN A 67 4.49 -6.95 10.92
N THR A 68 4.21 -8.12 10.34
CA THR A 68 3.15 -8.27 9.33
C THR A 68 1.78 -7.94 9.91
N LEU A 69 1.49 -8.35 11.15
CA LEU A 69 0.26 -8.00 11.86
C LEU A 69 0.18 -6.49 12.12
N ALA A 70 1.26 -5.86 12.60
CA ALA A 70 1.29 -4.42 12.83
C ALA A 70 1.08 -3.62 11.52
N LEU A 71 1.65 -4.08 10.41
CA LEU A 71 1.45 -3.50 9.09
C LEU A 71 0.01 -3.68 8.58
N ALA A 72 -0.59 -4.85 8.81
CA ALA A 72 -1.99 -5.11 8.46
C ALA A 72 -2.94 -4.16 9.22
N LEU A 73 -2.76 -4.06 10.54
CA LEU A 73 -3.59 -3.19 11.41
C LEU A 73 -3.41 -1.72 11.09
N SER A 74 -2.16 -1.26 10.95
CA SER A 74 -1.88 0.12 10.57
C SER A 74 -2.49 0.47 9.21
N GLY A 75 -2.45 -0.44 8.24
CA GLY A 75 -3.14 -0.27 6.96
C GLY A 75 -4.64 -0.01 7.11
N VAL A 76 -5.34 -0.74 8.00
CA VAL A 76 -6.78 -0.50 8.27
C VAL A 76 -7.01 0.87 8.89
N VAL A 77 -6.21 1.24 9.90
CA VAL A 77 -6.31 2.54 10.58
C VAL A 77 -6.12 3.69 9.58
N TRP A 78 -5.07 3.61 8.76
CA TRP A 78 -4.78 4.62 7.75
C TRP A 78 -5.81 4.66 6.63
N ALA A 79 -6.38 3.51 6.25
CA ALA A 79 -7.50 3.47 5.31
C ALA A 79 -8.72 4.21 5.88
N ARG A 80 -9.04 4.05 7.16
CA ARG A 80 -10.14 4.80 7.80
C ARG A 80 -9.84 6.30 7.88
N TRP A 81 -8.62 6.68 8.29
CA TRP A 81 -8.23 8.08 8.39
C TRP A 81 -8.21 8.82 7.04
N SER A 82 -7.93 8.12 5.94
CA SER A 82 -7.97 8.70 4.60
C SER A 82 -9.32 9.31 4.20
N LEU A 83 -10.41 8.83 4.82
CA LEU A 83 -11.78 9.30 4.59
C LEU A 83 -12.21 10.43 5.53
N VAL A 84 -11.48 10.61 6.64
CA VAL A 84 -11.73 11.65 7.65
C VAL A 84 -11.00 12.93 7.28
N ILE A 85 -9.80 12.82 6.70
CA ILE A 85 -9.01 13.96 6.24
C ILE A 85 -9.75 14.67 5.09
N ARG A 86 -9.85 16.00 5.17
CA ARG A 86 -10.41 16.85 4.10
C ARG A 86 -9.26 17.52 3.33
N PRO A 87 -9.24 17.44 1.98
CA PRO A 87 -10.16 16.74 1.08
C PRO A 87 -9.99 15.20 1.13
N ARG A 88 -11.08 14.45 0.89
CA ARG A 88 -11.07 12.98 0.92
C ARG A 88 -10.19 12.41 -0.19
N ASN A 89 -9.29 11.49 0.16
CA ASN A 89 -8.36 10.88 -0.78
C ASN A 89 -8.58 9.36 -0.90
N TYR A 90 -9.37 8.97 -1.89
CA TYR A 90 -9.67 7.57 -2.19
C TYR A 90 -8.44 6.78 -2.65
N ASN A 91 -7.46 7.42 -3.27
CA ASN A 91 -6.24 6.75 -3.72
C ASN A 91 -5.35 6.34 -2.53
N PHE A 92 -5.28 7.21 -1.52
CA PHE A 92 -4.64 6.90 -0.24
C PHE A 92 -5.39 5.81 0.54
N MET A 93 -6.72 5.79 0.47
CA MET A 93 -7.52 4.68 1.01
C MET A 93 -7.15 3.36 0.34
N ALA A 94 -7.16 3.33 -0.99
CA ALA A 94 -6.93 2.12 -1.79
C ALA A 94 -5.54 1.53 -1.53
N CYS A 95 -4.49 2.34 -1.54
CA CYS A 95 -3.14 1.80 -1.31
C CYS A 95 -2.96 1.20 0.10
N ASN A 96 -3.57 1.80 1.12
CA ASN A 96 -3.55 1.26 2.49
C ASN A 96 -4.40 0.00 2.63
N ALA A 97 -5.55 -0.06 1.94
CA ALA A 97 -6.42 -1.23 1.93
C ALA A 97 -5.73 -2.43 1.24
N VAL A 98 -5.10 -2.21 0.08
CA VAL A 98 -4.33 -3.25 -0.62
C VAL A 98 -3.16 -3.71 0.25
N MET A 99 -2.38 -2.79 0.83
CA MET A 99 -1.30 -3.14 1.74
C MET A 99 -1.80 -3.95 2.94
N SER A 100 -2.93 -3.57 3.55
CA SER A 100 -3.51 -4.33 4.66
C SER A 100 -3.91 -5.75 4.22
N ALA A 101 -4.55 -5.88 3.05
CA ALA A 101 -4.97 -7.16 2.51
C ALA A 101 -3.78 -8.06 2.18
N THR A 102 -2.72 -7.54 1.53
CA THR A 102 -1.51 -8.32 1.24
C THR A 102 -0.84 -8.80 2.52
N GLN A 103 -0.72 -7.94 3.54
CA GLN A 103 -0.13 -8.33 4.82
C GLN A 103 -1.00 -9.36 5.57
N ALA A 104 -2.33 -9.23 5.54
CA ALA A 104 -3.22 -10.22 6.11
C ALA A 104 -3.06 -11.59 5.44
N LEU A 105 -2.95 -11.63 4.11
CA LEU A 105 -2.71 -12.88 3.37
C LEU A 105 -1.36 -13.51 3.72
N GLN A 106 -0.30 -12.72 3.86
CA GLN A 106 1.00 -13.21 4.32
C GLN A 106 0.92 -13.81 5.74
N LEU A 107 0.19 -13.15 6.63
CA LEU A 107 0.02 -13.61 8.00
C LEU A 107 -0.73 -14.95 8.05
N CYS A 108 -1.83 -15.08 7.29
CA CYS A 108 -2.57 -16.33 7.18
C CYS A 108 -1.68 -17.47 6.68
N ARG A 109 -0.88 -17.23 5.63
CA ARG A 109 0.07 -18.22 5.08
C ARG A 109 1.11 -18.66 6.11
N SER A 110 1.67 -17.72 6.87
CA SER A 110 2.66 -18.01 7.92
C SER A 110 2.07 -18.83 9.08
N ILE A 111 0.84 -18.53 9.49
CA ILE A 111 0.15 -19.31 10.54
C ILE A 111 -0.14 -20.73 10.05
N SER A 112 -0.70 -20.88 8.85
CA SER A 112 -0.98 -22.20 8.27
C SER A 112 0.27 -23.07 8.15
N SER A 113 1.40 -22.51 7.71
CA SER A 113 2.65 -23.27 7.62
C SER A 113 3.17 -23.73 8.98
N ASP A 114 2.99 -22.93 10.03
CA ASP A 114 3.46 -23.31 11.37
C ASP A 114 2.54 -24.34 12.03
N LEU A 115 1.23 -24.30 11.75
CA LEU A 115 0.31 -25.36 12.16
C LEU A 115 0.66 -26.71 11.53
N VAL A 116 1.05 -26.72 10.24
CA VAL A 116 1.49 -27.94 9.56
C VAL A 116 2.74 -28.51 10.21
N LYS A 117 3.76 -27.68 10.49
CA LYS A 117 4.98 -28.12 11.18
C LYS A 117 4.68 -28.73 12.55
N VAL A 118 3.84 -28.07 13.34
CA VAL A 118 3.42 -28.61 14.66
C VAL A 118 2.74 -29.97 14.51
N TRP A 119 1.93 -30.15 13.47
CA TRP A 119 1.28 -31.44 13.21
C TRP A 119 2.29 -32.54 12.83
N GLU A 120 3.26 -32.22 11.99
CA GLU A 120 4.37 -33.14 11.63
C GLU A 120 5.22 -33.50 12.87
N ASP A 121 5.56 -32.53 13.72
CA ASP A 121 6.29 -32.75 14.97
C ASP A 121 5.52 -33.69 15.91
N LEU A 122 4.19 -33.53 15.97
CA LEU A 122 3.32 -34.40 16.77
C LEU A 122 3.23 -35.83 16.21
N GLN A 123 3.28 -36.03 14.89
CA GLN A 123 3.32 -37.37 14.30
C GLN A 123 4.65 -38.05 14.60
N SER A 124 5.77 -37.33 14.40
CA SER A 124 7.09 -37.85 14.72
C SER A 124 7.23 -38.24 16.19
N ALA A 125 6.68 -37.44 17.12
CA ALA A 125 6.67 -37.75 18.54
C ALA A 125 5.80 -38.97 18.90
N ARG A 126 4.78 -39.29 18.07
CA ARG A 126 3.92 -40.47 18.25
C ARG A 126 4.50 -41.75 17.65
N GLY A 127 5.64 -41.69 16.97
CA GLY A 127 6.31 -42.86 16.39
C GLY A 127 5.52 -43.53 15.26
N VAL A 128 4.64 -42.77 14.58
CA VAL A 128 3.91 -43.20 13.37
C VAL A 128 4.58 -42.58 12.15
#